data_AF-A0A445HA80-F1
#
_entry.id   AF-A0A445HA80-F1
#
_cell.length_a   1.000
_cell.length_b   1.000
_cell.length_c   1.000
_cell.angle_alpha   90.00
_cell.angle_beta   90.00
_cell.angle_gamma   90.00
#
_symmetry.space_group_name_H-M   'P 1'
#
loop_
_entity.id
_entity.type
_entity.pdbx_description
1 polymer ?
#
loop_
_entity_poly.entity_id
_entity_poly.type
_entity_poly.pdbx_seq_one_letter_code
_entity_poly.pdbx_strand_id
1 'polypeptide(L)'
;MEHNGDKGNFLIWDATCIKMFDKTAAECRDELIAVGDDIKVFPPCVDEILSKNWAVRFKYHSQLRQSSVLYVSEEPHYIQTLTTTLGLKVITN
;
A
#
# COMPACT_ATOMS: atom_id res chain seq x y z
N MET A 1 13.62 -11.29 -9.72
CA MET A 1 13.67 -10.58 -8.43
C MET A 1 13.89 -11.66 -7.40
N GLU A 2 14.94 -11.55 -6.58
CA GLU A 2 15.04 -12.37 -5.37
C GLU A 2 13.78 -12.12 -4.56
N HIS A 3 12.90 -13.12 -4.49
CA HIS A 3 11.80 -13.12 -3.56
C HIS A 3 12.40 -13.34 -2.18
N ASN A 4 12.83 -12.26 -1.50
CA ASN A 4 12.64 -12.24 -0.06
C ASN A 4 11.12 -12.28 0.11
N GLY A 5 10.56 -13.48 0.33
CA GLY A 5 9.15 -13.83 0.17
C GLY A 5 8.11 -13.00 0.94
N ASP A 6 8.53 -11.92 1.59
CA ASP A 6 7.75 -11.08 2.48
C ASP A 6 7.47 -9.68 1.92
N LYS A 7 8.07 -9.27 0.79
CA LYS A 7 7.93 -7.90 0.25
C LYS A 7 7.55 -7.88 -1.22
N GLY A 8 6.69 -6.93 -1.60
CA GLY A 8 6.24 -6.72 -2.98
C GLY A 8 6.03 -5.25 -3.29
N ASN A 9 6.27 -4.87 -4.55
CA ASN A 9 6.02 -3.51 -5.04
C ASN A 9 4.60 -3.42 -5.59
N PHE A 10 3.82 -2.48 -5.07
CA PHE A 10 2.45 -2.25 -5.47
C PHE A 10 2.27 -0.84 -6.04
N LEU A 11 1.59 -0.76 -7.18
CA LEU A 11 1.19 0.48 -7.83
C LEU A 11 -0.25 0.80 -7.44
N ILE A 12 -0.45 1.96 -6.85
CA ILE A 12 -1.76 2.48 -6.43
C ILE A 12 -2.18 3.56 -7.43
N TRP A 13 -3.38 3.43 -7.98
CA TRP A 13 -3.97 4.39 -8.92
C TRP A 13 -4.89 5.37 -8.19
N ASP A 14 -5.21 6.50 -8.82
CA ASP A 14 -6.08 7.56 -8.26
C ASP A 14 -7.35 7.03 -7.59
N ALA A 15 -8.10 6.15 -8.26
CA ALA A 15 -9.33 5.61 -7.69
C ALA A 15 -9.10 4.86 -6.36
N THR A 16 -7.93 4.26 -6.19
CA THR A 16 -7.55 3.58 -4.94
C THR A 16 -7.01 4.58 -3.92
N CYS A 17 -6.22 5.57 -4.33
CA CYS A 17 -5.80 6.67 -3.46
C CYS A 17 -6.99 7.41 -2.86
N ILE A 18 -7.99 7.75 -3.67
CA ILE A 18 -9.22 8.41 -3.20
C ILE A 18 -9.92 7.54 -2.18
N LYS A 19 -9.99 6.23 -2.42
CA LYS A 19 -10.62 5.31 -1.47
C LYS A 19 -9.84 5.19 -0.15
N MET A 20 -8.51 5.28 -0.18
CA MET A 20 -7.65 5.09 0.99
C MET A 20 -7.48 6.37 1.83
N PHE A 21 -7.29 7.51 1.16
CA PHE A 21 -6.86 8.78 1.78
C PHE A 21 -7.86 9.92 1.56
N ASP A 22 -8.96 9.68 0.83
CA ASP A 22 -9.87 10.73 0.35
C ASP A 22 -9.17 11.81 -0.51
N LYS A 23 -8.08 11.40 -1.20
CA LYS A 23 -7.23 12.26 -2.03
C LYS A 23 -6.81 11.55 -3.31
N THR A 24 -6.61 12.31 -4.39
CA THR A 24 -5.99 11.84 -5.63
C THR A 24 -4.50 11.56 -5.43
N ALA A 25 -3.89 10.76 -6.31
CA ALA A 25 -2.44 10.55 -6.26
C ALA A 25 -1.67 11.84 -6.58
N ALA A 26 -2.28 12.78 -7.32
CA ALA A 26 -1.72 14.10 -7.55
C ALA A 26 -1.63 14.89 -6.25
N GLU A 27 -2.70 14.96 -5.46
CA GLU A 27 -2.70 15.63 -4.16
C GLU A 27 -1.72 14.98 -3.18
N CYS A 28 -1.66 13.64 -3.12
CA CYS A 28 -0.67 12.95 -2.30
C CYS A 28 0.78 13.29 -2.73
N ARG A 29 1.02 13.42 -4.04
CA ARG A 29 2.34 13.82 -4.57
C ARG A 29 2.64 15.28 -4.26
N ASP A 30 1.67 16.17 -4.37
CA ASP A 30 1.87 17.59 -4.09
C ASP A 30 2.11 17.82 -2.59
N GLU A 31 1.47 17.05 -1.71
CA GLU A 31 1.80 17.00 -0.27
C GLU A 31 3.23 16.53 -0.04
N LEU A 32 3.67 15.46 -0.72
CA LEU A 32 5.05 14.97 -0.63
C LEU A 32 6.05 16.03 -1.10
N ILE A 33 5.76 16.75 -2.20
CA ILE A 33 6.61 17.83 -2.71
C ILE A 33 6.64 19.02 -1.74
N ALA A 34 5.50 19.36 -1.13
CA ALA A 34 5.38 20.49 -0.20
C ALA A 34 6.15 20.26 1.12
N VAL A 35 6.22 19.02 1.60
CA VAL A 35 7.03 18.65 2.77
C VAL A 35 8.54 18.82 2.50
N GLY A 36 8.96 18.69 1.23
CA GLY A 36 10.34 18.90 0.80
C GLY A 36 11.29 17.76 1.19
N ASP A 37 12.60 18.02 1.14
CA ASP A 37 13.67 17.02 1.38
C ASP A 37 13.91 16.72 2.88
N ASP A 38 13.01 17.11 3.77
CA ASP A 38 13.14 16.73 5.18
C ASP A 38 12.83 15.24 5.36
N ILE A 39 13.87 14.42 5.24
CA ILE A 39 13.87 12.96 5.36
C ILE A 39 13.19 12.44 6.64
N LYS A 40 12.99 13.31 7.64
CA LYS A 40 12.37 12.96 8.93
C LYS A 40 10.85 13.12 8.94
N VAL A 41 10.25 13.75 7.94
CA VAL A 41 8.81 14.00 7.90
C VAL A 41 8.23 13.29 6.67
N PHE A 42 7.51 12.21 6.90
CA PHE A 42 6.68 11.63 5.86
C PHE A 42 5.38 12.43 5.74
N PRO A 43 4.83 12.61 4.52
CA PRO A 43 3.53 13.23 4.38
C PRO A 43 2.46 12.35 5.03
N PRO A 44 1.32 12.93 5.48
CA PRO A 44 0.27 12.19 6.18
C PRO A 44 -0.24 10.96 5.42
N CYS A 45 -0.29 11.02 4.09
CA CYS A 45 -0.70 9.89 3.25
C CYS A 45 0.24 8.68 3.37
N VAL A 46 1.54 8.90 3.59
CA VAL A 46 2.52 7.82 3.80
C VAL A 46 2.40 7.27 5.22
N ASP A 47 2.22 8.12 6.23
CA ASP A 47 2.00 7.69 7.60
C ASP A 47 0.73 6.84 7.76
N GLU A 48 -0.35 7.19 7.05
CA GLU A 48 -1.58 6.39 7.02
C GLU A 48 -1.38 5.01 6.38
N ILE A 49 -0.53 4.89 5.36
CA ILE A 49 -0.16 3.59 4.78
C ILE A 49 0.62 2.77 5.80
N LEU A 50 1.62 3.37 6.45
CA LEU A 50 2.55 2.67 7.33
C LEU A 50 1.92 2.25 8.66
N SER A 51 0.91 2.97 9.13
CA SER A 51 0.27 2.73 10.43
C SER A 51 -0.80 1.62 10.39
N LYS A 52 -1.19 1.14 9.22
CA LYS A 52 -2.34 0.26 9.04
C LYS A 52 -1.99 -1.05 8.32
N ASN A 53 -2.72 -2.11 8.69
CA ASN A 53 -2.72 -3.37 7.95
C ASN A 53 -3.87 -3.36 6.96
N TRP A 54 -3.59 -3.75 5.71
CA TRP A 54 -4.58 -3.69 4.63
C TRP A 54 -4.70 -5.04 3.93
N ALA A 55 -5.93 -5.42 3.61
CA ALA A 55 -6.22 -6.48 2.66
C ALA A 55 -6.26 -5.87 1.25
N VAL A 56 -5.36 -6.33 0.37
CA VAL A 56 -5.24 -5.80 -0.99
C VAL A 56 -5.53 -6.87 -2.04
N ARG A 57 -6.37 -6.51 -3.02
CA ARG A 57 -6.52 -7.27 -4.27
C ARG A 57 -5.70 -6.57 -5.34
N PHE A 58 -4.79 -7.29 -5.97
CA PHE A 58 -3.92 -6.74 -7.00
C PHE A 58 -3.87 -7.64 -8.24
N LYS A 59 -3.43 -7.07 -9.36
CA LYS A 59 -3.11 -7.78 -10.59
C LYS A 59 -1.63 -7.62 -10.89
N TYR A 60 -0.92 -8.72 -11.02
CA TYR A 60 0.48 -8.72 -11.42
C TYR A 60 0.61 -8.66 -12.95
N HIS A 61 1.42 -7.73 -13.45
CA HIS A 61 1.77 -7.61 -14.86
C HIS A 61 3.23 -8.01 -15.07
N SER A 62 3.46 -9.23 -15.55
CA SER A 62 4.79 -9.83 -15.66
C SER A 62 5.75 -9.06 -16.56
N GLN A 63 5.25 -8.49 -17.67
CA GLN A 63 6.07 -7.72 -18.61
C GLN A 63 6.59 -6.42 -17.99
N LEU A 64 5.78 -5.78 -17.15
CA LEU A 64 6.14 -4.52 -16.46
C LEU A 64 6.77 -4.78 -15.09
N ARG A 65 6.74 -6.03 -14.63
CA ARG A 65 7.17 -6.46 -13.29
C ARG A 65 6.52 -5.62 -12.17
N GLN A 66 5.23 -5.31 -12.34
CA GLN A 66 4.49 -4.44 -11.44
C GLN A 66 3.18 -5.09 -11.01
N SER A 67 2.77 -4.86 -9.76
CA SER A 67 1.48 -5.27 -9.22
C SER A 67 0.58 -4.05 -9.10
N SER A 68 -0.49 -3.96 -9.89
CA SER A 68 -1.47 -2.87 -9.76
C SER A 68 -2.55 -3.24 -8.75
N VAL A 69 -2.78 -2.37 -7.77
CA VAL A 69 -3.84 -2.53 -6.79
C VAL A 69 -5.19 -2.23 -7.45
N LEU A 70 -6.16 -3.11 -7.22
CA LEU A 70 -7.52 -3.02 -7.75
C LEU A 70 -8.54 -2.71 -6.63
N TYR A 71 -8.26 -3.15 -5.41
CA TYR A 71 -9.14 -2.97 -4.27
C TYR A 71 -8.35 -3.05 -2.98
N VAL A 72 -8.77 -2.24 -2.01
CA VAL A 72 -8.19 -2.14 -0.67
C VAL A 72 -9.30 -2.19 0.37
N SER A 73 -9.06 -2.89 1.48
CA SER A 73 -9.95 -2.93 2.63
C SER A 73 -9.16 -2.99 3.94
N GLU A 74 -9.68 -2.29 4.95
CA GLU A 74 -9.21 -2.32 6.34
C GLU A 74 -10.04 -3.28 7.20
N GLU A 75 -10.98 -4.02 6.60
CA GLU A 75 -11.92 -4.85 7.35
C GLU A 75 -11.17 -5.99 8.06
N PRO A 76 -11.22 -6.04 9.42
CA PRO A 76 -10.42 -6.99 10.19
C PRO A 76 -10.68 -8.45 9.81
N HIS A 77 -11.92 -8.78 9.41
CA HIS A 77 -12.30 -10.11 8.99
C HIS A 77 -11.52 -10.59 7.75
N TYR A 78 -11.33 -9.72 6.74
CA TYR A 78 -10.54 -10.08 5.56
C TYR A 78 -9.06 -10.22 5.90
N ILE A 79 -8.51 -9.32 6.71
CA ILE A 79 -7.10 -9.36 7.12
C ILE A 79 -6.80 -10.64 7.89
N GLN A 80 -7.66 -10.98 8.86
CA GLN A 80 -7.52 -12.19 9.66
C GLN A 80 -7.62 -13.44 8.79
N THR A 81 -8.64 -13.51 7.93
CA THR A 81 -8.83 -14.65 7.02
C THR A 81 -7.65 -14.84 6.08
N LEU A 82 -7.14 -13.75 5.48
CA LEU A 82 -5.97 -13.80 4.60
C LEU A 82 -4.71 -14.23 5.36
N THR A 83 -4.49 -13.68 6.56
CA THR A 83 -3.35 -14.06 7.42
C THR A 83 -3.39 -15.55 7.75
N THR A 84 -4.54 -16.07 8.16
CA THR A 84 -4.72 -17.50 8.49
C THR A 84 -4.60 -18.40 7.26
N THR A 85 -5.16 -18.00 6.12
CA THR A 85 -5.21 -18.83 4.91
C THR A 85 -3.87 -18.87 4.18
N LEU A 86 -3.18 -17.73 4.08
CA LEU A 86 -1.90 -17.63 3.38
C LEU A 86 -0.71 -18.00 4.26
N GLY A 87 -0.91 -18.17 5.57
CA GLY A 87 0.15 -18.53 6.52
C GLY A 87 1.29 -17.50 6.59
N LEU A 88 1.03 -16.27 6.16
CA LEU A 88 2.03 -15.21 6.14
C LEU A 88 2.41 -14.83 7.58
N LYS A 89 3.69 -14.95 7.92
CA LYS A 89 4.25 -14.35 9.14
C LYS A 89 4.04 -12.85 9.03
N VAL A 90 3.16 -12.31 9.87
CA VAL A 90 3.07 -10.87 10.09
C VAL A 90 4.45 -10.42 10.58
N ILE A 91 5.15 -9.60 9.80
CA ILE A 91 6.33 -8.89 10.29
C ILE A 91 5.80 -7.81 11.21
N THR A 92 5.66 -8.14 12.49
CA THR A 92 5.47 -7.14 13.55
C THR A 92 6.82 -6.46 13.78
N ASN A 93 6.85 -5.14 13.60
CA ASN A 93 7.99 -4.29 13.92
C ASN A 93 8.11 -4.09 15.43
#